data_AF-A0A1F8RUC2-F1
#
_entry.id   AF-A0A1F8RUC2-F1
#
_cell.length_a   1.000
_cell.length_b   1.000
_cell.length_c   1.000
_cell.angle_alpha   90.00
_cell.angle_beta   90.00
_cell.angle_gamma   90.00
#
_symmetry.space_group_name_H-M   'P 1'
#
loop_
_entity.id
_entity.type
_entity.pdbx_description
1 polymer ?
#
loop_
_entity_poly.entity_id
_entity_poly.type
_entity_poly.pdbx_seq_one_letter_code
_entity_poly.pdbx_strand_id
1 'polypeptide(L)'
;MLVLATLVLAGGPKGFFENPAYILGLPLLILGALGALIALSPLEIRWPERRATPAAEAEEELLELPEGHPGPASYVRVAVGLGIVEALELVVYYAAGEGEAGLALLLLLTVVQFALVALWFMHLRFDSRVFSTVFVGGLVLAGALFVVVLATLGASLV
;
A
#
# COMPACT_ATOMS: atom_id res chain seq x y z
N MET A 1 1.25 -3.13 27.76
CA MET A 1 2.10 -4.30 27.36
C MET A 1 1.86 -5.56 28.19
N LEU A 2 1.42 -5.47 29.46
CA LEU A 2 1.16 -6.66 30.30
C LEU A 2 -0.15 -7.42 29.99
N VAL A 3 -1.19 -6.75 29.48
CA VAL A 3 -2.50 -7.38 29.18
C VAL A 3 -2.43 -8.34 27.98
N LEU A 4 -1.61 -8.03 26.97
CA LEU A 4 -1.45 -8.85 25.77
C LEU A 4 -0.70 -10.17 26.06
N ALA A 5 0.29 -10.16 26.94
CA ALA A 5 1.04 -11.36 27.31
C ALA A 5 0.18 -12.39 28.06
N THR A 6 -0.74 -11.93 28.91
CA THR A 6 -1.67 -12.80 29.64
C THR A 6 -2.75 -13.39 28.71
N LEU A 7 -3.20 -12.65 27.69
CA LEU A 7 -4.14 -13.15 26.67
C LEU A 7 -3.50 -14.26 25.81
N VAL A 8 -2.27 -14.04 25.32
CA VAL A 8 -1.56 -14.94 24.39
C VAL A 8 -1.18 -16.29 25.03
N LEU A 9 -0.87 -16.33 26.33
CA LEU A 9 -0.38 -17.54 27.00
C LEU A 9 -1.45 -18.38 27.71
N ALA A 10 -2.69 -17.87 27.87
CA ALA A 10 -3.72 -18.57 28.65
C ALA A 10 -4.48 -19.68 27.89
N GLY A 11 -4.43 -19.72 26.55
CA GLY A 11 -5.26 -20.62 25.73
C GLY A 11 -4.59 -21.90 25.21
N GLY A 12 -3.28 -22.06 25.39
CA GLY A 12 -2.50 -23.13 24.74
C GLY A 12 -2.50 -23.03 23.20
N PRO A 13 -1.76 -23.91 22.49
CA PRO A 13 -1.64 -23.83 21.03
C PRO A 13 -2.96 -24.05 20.30
N LYS A 14 -3.90 -24.82 20.87
CA LYS A 14 -5.23 -25.05 20.25
C LYS A 14 -6.16 -23.85 20.43
N GLY A 15 -6.20 -23.23 21.62
CA GLY A 15 -6.99 -22.02 21.86
C GLY A 15 -6.48 -20.78 21.12
N PHE A 16 -5.22 -20.79 20.68
CA PHE A 16 -4.65 -19.76 19.80
C PHE A 16 -5.29 -19.77 18.40
N PHE A 17 -5.51 -20.95 17.80
CA PHE A 17 -6.12 -21.10 16.47
C PHE A 17 -7.65 -21.07 16.48
N GLU A 18 -8.29 -21.20 17.64
CA GLU A 18 -9.76 -21.17 17.75
C GLU A 18 -10.31 -19.77 18.01
N ASN A 19 -9.46 -18.81 18.40
CA ASN A 19 -9.89 -17.44 18.67
C ASN A 19 -9.64 -16.53 17.46
N PRO A 20 -10.70 -16.04 16.79
CA PRO A 20 -10.56 -15.23 15.57
C PRO A 20 -9.78 -13.92 15.80
N ALA A 21 -9.76 -13.41 17.04
CA ALA A 21 -8.98 -12.21 17.38
C ALA A 21 -7.46 -12.46 17.33
N TYR A 22 -6.98 -13.67 17.64
CA TYR A 22 -5.54 -13.98 17.58
C TYR A 22 -5.07 -14.33 16.18
N ILE A 23 -5.91 -15.03 15.41
CA ILE A 23 -5.59 -15.43 14.02
C ILE A 23 -5.30 -14.20 13.15
N LEU A 24 -6.03 -13.10 13.37
CA LEU A 24 -5.81 -11.86 12.62
C LEU A 24 -4.96 -10.83 13.40
N GLY A 25 -5.09 -10.75 14.72
CA GLY A 25 -4.40 -9.75 15.52
C GLY A 25 -2.90 -10.00 15.69
N LEU A 26 -2.47 -11.26 15.83
CA LEU A 26 -1.05 -11.57 15.99
C LEU A 26 -0.24 -11.29 14.71
N PRO A 27 -0.68 -11.71 13.51
CA PRO A 27 0.00 -11.35 12.26
C PRO A 27 0.08 -9.84 12.04
N LEU A 28 -1.00 -9.11 12.33
CA LEU A 28 -1.04 -7.65 12.18
C LEU A 28 -0.05 -6.95 13.12
N LEU A 29 0.05 -7.42 14.38
CA LEU A 29 1.03 -6.92 15.35
C LEU A 29 2.46 -7.21 14.91
N ILE A 30 2.73 -8.40 14.38
CA ILE A 30 4.05 -8.76 13.86
C ILE A 30 4.41 -7.88 12.65
N LEU A 31 3.48 -7.71 11.72
CA LEU A 31 3.70 -6.88 10.52
C LEU A 31 3.89 -5.40 10.88
N GLY A 32 3.11 -4.88 11.83
CA GLY A 32 3.26 -3.51 12.34
C GLY A 32 4.57 -3.31 13.10
N ALA A 33 4.97 -4.27 13.94
CA ALA A 33 6.25 -4.22 14.65
C ALA A 33 7.43 -4.33 13.67
N LEU A 34 7.33 -5.17 12.63
CA LEU A 34 8.33 -5.30 11.57
C LEU A 34 8.44 -4.00 10.76
N GLY A 35 7.32 -3.40 10.40
CA GLY A 35 7.29 -2.09 9.73
C GLY A 35 7.92 -0.99 10.57
N ALA A 36 7.60 -0.93 11.87
CA ALA A 36 8.22 0.01 12.80
C ALA A 36 9.73 -0.25 12.98
N LEU A 37 10.14 -1.53 13.05
CA LEU A 37 11.55 -1.90 13.10
C LEU A 37 12.28 -1.47 11.84
N ILE A 38 11.74 -1.68 10.65
CA ILE A 38 12.35 -1.25 9.39
C ILE A 38 12.45 0.29 9.36
N ALA A 39 11.36 0.99 9.68
CA ALA A 39 11.30 2.45 9.65
C ALA A 39 12.23 3.13 10.66
N LEU A 40 12.43 2.51 11.84
CA LEU A 40 13.29 3.02 12.91
C LEU A 40 14.66 2.33 12.92
N SER A 41 14.91 1.38 12.00
CA SER A 41 16.18 0.66 11.98
C SER A 41 17.28 1.64 11.61
N PRO A 42 18.38 1.67 12.36
CA PRO A 42 19.59 2.39 11.97
C PRO A 42 20.36 1.63 10.87
N LEU A 43 19.73 0.65 10.22
CA LEU A 43 20.32 -0.12 9.13
C LEU A 43 20.31 0.76 7.88
N GLU A 44 21.29 1.64 7.78
CA GLU A 44 21.72 2.15 6.49
C GLU A 44 22.08 0.93 5.64
N ILE A 45 21.23 0.63 4.65
CA ILE A 45 21.54 -0.34 3.61
C ILE A 45 22.80 0.22 2.93
N ARG A 46 23.96 -0.28 3.34
CA ARG A 46 25.26 0.00 2.73
C ARG A 46 25.25 -0.70 1.39
N TRP A 47 24.65 -0.03 0.42
CA TRP A 47 24.73 -0.46 -0.97
C TRP A 47 26.21 -0.54 -1.33
N PRO A 48 26.68 -1.63 -1.96
CA PRO A 48 28.05 -1.68 -2.43
C PRO A 48 28.29 -0.46 -3.33
N GLU A 49 29.30 0.36 -3.00
CA GLU A 49 29.67 1.50 -3.83
C GLU A 49 29.75 1.04 -5.29
N ARG A 50 28.97 1.68 -6.16
CA ARG A 50 28.91 1.37 -7.58
C ARG A 50 30.34 1.45 -8.09
N ARG A 51 30.88 0.34 -8.63
CA ARG A 51 32.22 0.37 -9.23
C ARG A 51 32.21 1.44 -10.32
N ALA A 52 33.12 2.41 -10.22
CA ALA A 52 33.39 3.38 -11.28
C ALA A 52 33.86 2.60 -12.51
N THR A 53 32.91 2.28 -13.38
CA THR A 53 33.19 1.79 -14.72
C THR A 53 33.01 2.99 -15.66
N PRO A 54 33.75 3.05 -16.77
CA PRO A 54 33.59 4.14 -17.75
C PRO A 54 32.15 4.31 -18.25
N ALA A 55 31.36 3.23 -18.22
CA ALA A 55 29.92 3.26 -18.52
C ALA A 55 29.07 3.88 -17.41
N ALA A 56 29.43 3.69 -16.14
CA ALA A 56 28.73 4.28 -14.99
C ALA A 56 29.00 5.79 -14.88
N GLU A 57 30.23 6.24 -15.17
CA GLU A 57 30.60 7.66 -15.18
C GLU A 57 29.84 8.42 -16.30
N ALA A 58 29.67 7.79 -17.47
CA ALA A 58 28.90 8.37 -18.57
C ALA A 58 27.39 8.42 -18.29
N GLU A 59 26.83 7.45 -17.55
CA GLU A 59 25.44 7.51 -17.08
C GLU A 59 25.25 8.57 -15.98
N GLU A 60 26.23 8.75 -15.10
CA GLU A 60 26.20 9.76 -14.04
C GLU A 60 26.28 11.18 -14.60
N GLU A 61 27.12 11.42 -15.60
CA GLU A 61 27.17 12.70 -16.33
C GLU A 61 25.84 13.03 -17.05
N LEU A 62 25.09 12.01 -17.51
CA LEU A 62 23.74 12.20 -18.04
C LEU A 62 22.67 12.42 -16.94
N LEU A 63 22.86 11.86 -15.74
CA LEU A 63 21.96 12.04 -14.58
C LEU A 63 22.17 13.38 -13.85
N GLU A 64 23.34 14.00 -13.94
CA GLU A 64 23.62 15.32 -13.39
C GLU A 64 22.99 16.47 -14.19
N LEU A 65 22.36 16.18 -15.33
CA LEU A 65 21.53 17.16 -16.02
C LEU A 65 20.39 17.60 -15.09
N PRO A 66 20.18 18.91 -14.87
CA PRO A 66 19.24 19.42 -13.87
C PRO A 66 17.79 19.23 -14.35
N GLU A 67 17.30 18.00 -14.28
CA GLU A 67 15.90 17.67 -14.45
C GLU A 67 15.18 17.95 -13.13
N GLY A 68 14.24 18.91 -13.14
CA GLY A 68 13.54 19.41 -11.95
C GLY A 68 12.62 18.39 -11.29
N HIS A 69 13.19 17.39 -10.63
CA HIS A 69 12.44 16.38 -9.88
C HIS A 69 11.94 16.95 -8.56
N PRO A 70 10.65 16.75 -8.22
CA PRO A 70 10.08 17.20 -6.95
C PRO A 70 10.83 16.56 -5.78
N GLY A 71 11.19 17.38 -4.79
CA GLY A 71 12.00 16.96 -3.66
C GLY A 71 11.32 15.88 -2.79
N PRO A 72 12.11 15.01 -2.12
CA PRO A 72 11.60 13.90 -1.29
C PRO A 72 10.57 14.31 -0.24
N ALA A 73 10.66 15.54 0.28
CA ALA A 73 9.75 16.07 1.29
C ALA A 73 8.27 16.11 0.85
N SER A 74 7.99 16.28 -0.45
CA SER A 74 6.62 16.26 -0.96
C SER A 74 6.00 14.86 -0.88
N TYR A 75 6.78 13.82 -1.19
CA TYR A 75 6.32 12.43 -1.13
C TYR A 75 6.02 11.98 0.30
N VAL A 76 6.86 12.38 1.25
CA VAL A 76 6.64 12.07 2.67
C VAL A 76 5.31 12.65 3.17
N ARG A 77 4.95 13.87 2.76
CA ARG A 77 3.66 14.48 3.13
C ARG A 77 2.47 13.69 2.58
N VAL A 78 2.55 13.26 1.32
CA VAL A 78 1.50 12.43 0.71
C VAL A 78 1.44 11.06 1.39
N ALA A 79 2.60 10.45 1.71
CA ALA A 79 2.67 9.17 2.42
C ALA A 79 2.00 9.23 3.80
N VAL A 80 2.25 10.30 4.57
CA VAL A 80 1.61 10.52 5.87
C VAL A 80 0.10 10.69 5.71
N GLY A 81 -0.34 11.47 4.71
CA GLY A 81 -1.76 11.60 4.40
C GLY A 81 -2.42 10.26 4.08
N LEU A 82 -1.77 9.44 3.25
CA LEU A 82 -2.23 8.10 2.88
C LEU A 82 -2.31 7.17 4.11
N GLY A 83 -1.30 7.21 4.99
CA GLY A 83 -1.30 6.45 6.24
C GLY A 83 -2.44 6.84 7.19
N ILE A 84 -2.85 8.11 7.21
CA ILE A 84 -4.03 8.55 7.96
C ILE A 84 -5.31 7.97 7.35
N VAL A 85 -5.42 7.94 6.02
CA VAL A 85 -6.57 7.35 5.32
C VAL A 85 -6.69 5.85 5.63
N GLU A 86 -5.59 5.10 5.59
CA GLU A 86 -5.54 3.68 5.99
C GLU A 86 -5.99 3.48 7.45
N ALA A 87 -5.51 4.32 8.37
CA ALA A 87 -5.92 4.23 9.77
C ALA A 87 -7.42 4.51 9.95
N LEU A 88 -7.98 5.46 9.18
CA LEU A 88 -9.42 5.73 9.16
C LEU A 88 -10.20 4.56 8.56
N GLU A 89 -9.70 3.95 7.48
CA GLU A 89 -10.30 2.76 6.86
C GLU A 89 -10.41 1.62 7.87
N LEU A 90 -9.34 1.39 8.63
CA LEU A 90 -9.31 0.40 9.72
C LEU A 90 -10.36 0.71 10.80
N VAL A 91 -10.47 1.97 11.21
CA VAL A 91 -11.47 2.38 12.22
C VAL A 91 -12.88 2.18 11.68
N VAL A 92 -13.16 2.58 10.44
CA VAL A 92 -14.48 2.39 9.80
C VAL A 92 -14.82 0.91 9.73
N TYR A 93 -13.89 0.06 9.30
CA TYR A 93 -14.07 -1.38 9.23
C TYR A 93 -14.49 -1.98 10.58
N TYR A 94 -13.82 -1.61 11.67
CA TYR A 94 -14.12 -2.16 12.99
C TYR A 94 -15.32 -1.50 13.70
N ALA A 95 -15.56 -0.20 13.48
CA ALA A 95 -16.56 0.57 14.23
C ALA A 95 -17.92 0.68 13.51
N ALA A 96 -17.93 0.78 12.17
CA ALA A 96 -19.15 0.97 11.40
C ALA A 96 -19.84 -0.35 11.02
N GLY A 97 -19.13 -1.48 11.09
CA GLY A 97 -19.65 -2.81 10.80
C GLY A 97 -19.99 -3.04 9.31
N GLU A 98 -20.49 -4.24 9.00
CA GLU A 98 -20.75 -4.73 7.63
C GLU A 98 -22.02 -4.16 6.97
N GLY A 99 -22.47 -2.97 7.38
CA GLY A 99 -23.64 -2.33 6.76
C GLY A 99 -23.35 -1.84 5.33
N GLU A 100 -24.38 -1.77 4.49
CA GLU A 100 -24.26 -1.30 3.09
C GLU A 100 -23.56 0.07 2.97
N ALA A 101 -23.85 0.99 3.91
CA ALA A 101 -23.20 2.29 3.97
C ALA A 101 -21.71 2.21 4.35
N GLY A 102 -21.34 1.27 5.22
CA GLY A 102 -19.94 1.01 5.58
C GLY A 102 -19.17 0.44 4.40
N LEU A 103 -19.75 -0.53 3.69
CA LEU A 103 -19.16 -1.11 2.48
C LEU A 103 -18.97 -0.05 1.38
N ALA A 104 -19.97 0.80 1.13
CA ALA A 104 -19.87 1.88 0.16
C ALA A 104 -18.77 2.89 0.53
N LEU A 105 -18.65 3.23 1.82
CA LEU A 105 -17.60 4.12 2.31
C LEU A 105 -16.20 3.51 2.16
N LEU A 106 -16.03 2.23 2.51
CA LEU A 106 -14.77 1.52 2.36
C LEU A 106 -14.35 1.44 0.89
N LEU A 107 -15.27 1.10 -0.02
CA LEU A 107 -15.02 1.12 -1.46
C LEU A 107 -14.59 2.50 -1.95
N LEU A 108 -15.26 3.56 -1.49
CA LEU A 108 -14.89 4.93 -1.84
C LEU A 108 -13.48 5.27 -1.36
N LEU A 109 -13.13 4.92 -0.12
CA LEU A 109 -11.80 5.12 0.42
C LEU A 109 -10.76 4.39 -0.44
N THR A 110 -10.95 3.11 -0.74
CA THR A 110 -10.03 2.34 -1.59
C THR A 110 -9.80 2.99 -2.96
N VAL A 111 -10.85 3.51 -3.62
CA VAL A 111 -10.72 4.21 -4.90
C VAL A 111 -9.90 5.49 -4.75
N VAL A 112 -10.15 6.26 -3.69
CA VAL A 112 -9.39 7.49 -3.40
C VAL A 112 -7.92 7.18 -3.15
N GLN A 113 -7.63 6.12 -2.39
CA GLN A 113 -6.26 5.69 -2.11
C GLN A 113 -5.52 5.28 -3.38
N PHE A 114 -6.16 4.45 -4.20
CA PHE A 114 -5.62 4.06 -5.49
C PHE A 114 -5.31 5.28 -6.37
N ALA A 115 -6.22 6.25 -6.43
CA ALA A 115 -6.01 7.48 -7.19
C ALA A 115 -4.83 8.30 -6.64
N LEU A 116 -4.74 8.50 -5.32
CA LEU A 116 -3.62 9.22 -4.70
C LEU A 116 -2.27 8.57 -5.01
N VAL A 117 -2.19 7.24 -4.93
CA VAL A 117 -0.98 6.49 -5.28
C VAL A 117 -0.65 6.63 -6.75
N ALA A 118 -1.61 6.45 -7.65
CA ALA A 118 -1.40 6.57 -9.09
C ALA A 118 -0.98 7.99 -9.50
N LEU A 119 -1.57 9.03 -8.91
CA LEU A 119 -1.24 10.41 -9.27
C LEU A 119 0.12 10.85 -8.72
N TRP A 120 0.44 10.53 -7.47
CA TRP A 120 1.63 11.05 -6.78
C TRP A 120 2.80 10.08 -6.75
N PHE A 121 2.58 8.82 -6.39
CA PHE A 121 3.67 7.82 -6.26
C PHE A 121 4.02 7.16 -7.59
N MET A 122 3.06 7.00 -8.51
CA MET A 122 3.35 6.57 -9.89
C MET A 122 3.64 7.74 -10.83
N HIS A 123 3.73 8.96 -10.30
CA HIS A 123 4.13 10.16 -11.02
C HIS A 123 3.25 10.55 -12.23
N LEU A 124 2.08 9.93 -12.43
CA LEU A 124 1.20 10.23 -13.56
C LEU A 124 0.76 11.69 -13.64
N ARG A 125 0.78 12.41 -12.51
CA ARG A 125 0.53 13.86 -12.47
C ARG A 125 1.66 14.69 -13.10
N PHE A 126 2.90 14.23 -12.98
CA PHE A 126 4.12 14.93 -13.39
C PHE A 126 4.68 14.40 -14.72
N ASP A 127 4.26 13.22 -15.14
CA ASP A 127 4.71 12.55 -16.35
C ASP A 127 3.94 12.94 -17.62
N SER A 128 4.46 12.49 -18.77
CA SER A 128 3.81 12.67 -20.07
C SER A 128 2.47 11.94 -20.16
N ARG A 129 1.55 12.48 -20.97
CA ARG A 129 0.20 11.88 -21.19
C ARG A 129 0.23 10.45 -21.71
N VAL A 130 1.34 10.01 -22.32
CA VAL A 130 1.49 8.64 -22.82
C VAL A 130 1.44 7.65 -21.67
N PHE A 131 2.13 7.92 -20.57
CA PHE A 131 2.13 7.04 -19.39
C PHE A 131 0.74 6.95 -18.76
N SER A 132 0.05 8.08 -18.62
CA SER A 132 -1.34 8.10 -18.11
C SER A 132 -2.28 7.33 -19.03
N THR A 133 -2.12 7.44 -20.35
CA THR A 133 -2.98 6.75 -21.33
C THR A 133 -2.78 5.24 -21.28
N VAL A 134 -1.54 4.77 -21.23
CA VAL A 134 -1.24 3.32 -21.13
C VAL A 134 -1.75 2.76 -19.80
N PHE A 135 -1.55 3.48 -18.69
CA PHE A 135 -2.05 3.07 -17.37
C PHE A 135 -3.58 2.97 -17.34
N VAL A 136 -4.28 4.02 -17.78
CA VAL A 136 -5.75 4.03 -17.82
C VAL A 136 -6.28 2.98 -18.79
N GLY A 137 -5.61 2.78 -19.94
CA GLY A 137 -5.94 1.70 -20.88
C GLY A 137 -5.85 0.32 -20.23
N GLY A 138 -4.78 0.06 -19.48
CA GLY A 138 -4.63 -1.18 -18.71
C GLY A 138 -5.70 -1.34 -17.62
N LEU A 139 -6.03 -0.26 -16.91
CA LEU A 139 -7.07 -0.27 -15.87
C LEU A 139 -8.46 -0.57 -16.45
N VAL A 140 -8.81 0.06 -17.57
CA VAL A 140 -10.08 -0.21 -18.27
C VAL A 140 -10.11 -1.64 -18.79
N LEU A 141 -9.00 -2.14 -19.36
CA LEU A 141 -8.90 -3.51 -19.84
C LEU A 141 -9.07 -4.51 -18.68
N ALA A 142 -8.42 -4.29 -17.55
CA ALA A 142 -8.56 -5.14 -16.37
C ALA A 142 -10.00 -5.14 -15.84
N GLY A 143 -10.63 -3.97 -15.74
CA GLY A 143 -12.04 -3.86 -15.35
C GLY A 143 -12.99 -4.56 -16.33
N ALA A 144 -12.77 -4.40 -17.63
CA ALA A 144 -13.56 -5.08 -18.67
C ALA A 144 -13.41 -6.60 -18.57
N LEU A 145 -12.18 -7.11 -18.43
CA LEU A 145 -11.92 -8.54 -18.26
C LEU A 145 -12.58 -9.07 -16.98
N PHE A 146 -12.52 -8.32 -15.88
CA PHE A 146 -13.17 -8.69 -14.64
C PHE A 146 -14.69 -8.86 -14.82
N VAL A 147 -15.35 -7.90 -15.48
CA VAL A 147 -16.79 -7.99 -15.80
C VAL A 147 -17.10 -9.18 -16.69
N VAL A 148 -16.29 -9.43 -17.73
CA VAL A 148 -16.46 -10.60 -18.62
C VAL A 148 -16.36 -11.90 -17.82
N VAL A 149 -15.36 -12.02 -16.96
CA VAL A 149 -15.17 -13.20 -16.11
C VAL A 149 -16.40 -13.41 -15.21
N LEU A 150 -16.86 -12.37 -14.51
CA LEU A 150 -18.06 -12.45 -13.68
C LEU A 150 -19.29 -12.91 -14.47
N ALA A 151 -19.51 -12.35 -15.66
CA ALA A 151 -20.59 -12.74 -16.54
C ALA A 151 -20.50 -14.22 -16.95
N THR A 152 -19.30 -14.70 -17.30
CA THR A 152 -19.09 -16.11 -17.70
C THR A 152 -19.23 -17.09 -16.55
N LEU A 153 -18.92 -16.67 -15.32
CA LEU A 153 -19.05 -17.50 -14.12
C LEU A 153 -20.48 -17.49 -13.54
N GLY A 154 -21.42 -16.83 -14.22
CA GLY A 154 -22.84 -16.84 -13.84
C GLY A 154 -23.20 -15.84 -12.73
N ALA A 155 -22.33 -14.86 -12.44
CA ALA A 155 -22.74 -13.75 -11.60
C ALA A 155 -23.76 -12.91 -12.38
N SER A 156 -24.98 -12.82 -11.85
CA SER A 156 -26.02 -11.95 -12.42
C SER A 156 -25.58 -10.50 -12.26
N LEU A 157 -25.17 -9.87 -13.37
CA LEU A 157 -24.74 -8.47 -13.40
C LEU A 157 -25.90 -7.47 -13.22
N VAL A 158 -27.13 -7.97 -13.08
CA VAL A 158 -28.37 -7.30 -12.66
C VAL A 158 -29.24 -8.34 -11.97
#